data_AF-E3JCN0-F1
#
_entry.id   AF-E3JCN0-F1
#
_cell.length_a   1.000
_cell.length_b   1.000
_cell.length_c   1.000
_cell.angle_alpha   90.00
_cell.angle_beta   90.00
_cell.angle_gamma   90.00
#
_symmetry.space_group_name_H-M   'P 1'
#
loop_
_entity.id
_entity.type
_entity.pdbx_description
1 polymer ?
#
loop_
_entity_poly.entity_id
_entity_poly.type
_entity_poly.pdbx_seq_one_letter_code
_entity_poly.pdbx_strand_id
1 'polypeptide(L)'
;MAANRTSTSVRTPLPHELREERRQAGRTQREVADEMDWSESKIYRIEKGEVGISTTDLKALLSYYRVTDEDRISYLIRMRRAGREAGPPGS
;
A
#
# COMPACT_ATOMS: atom_id res chain seq x y z
N MET A 1 13.26 37.78 3.40
CA MET A 1 12.31 37.08 2.52
C MET A 1 12.31 35.60 2.89
N ALA A 2 11.35 35.16 3.71
CA ALA A 2 11.17 33.75 4.03
C ALA A 2 10.30 33.13 2.94
N ALA A 3 10.88 32.27 2.11
CA ALA A 3 10.14 31.55 1.08
C ALA A 3 9.23 30.51 1.73
N ASN A 4 7.93 30.81 1.75
CA ASN A 4 6.85 29.85 1.93
C ASN A 4 6.98 28.76 0.85
N ARG A 5 7.64 27.64 1.17
CA ARG A 5 7.53 26.41 0.38
C ARG A 5 6.30 25.66 0.85
N THR A 6 5.13 26.15 0.49
CA THR A 6 3.93 25.32 0.37
C THR A 6 4.22 24.26 -0.70
N SER A 7 4.99 23.24 -0.33
CA SER A 7 5.02 21.99 -1.07
C SER A 7 3.63 21.42 -0.89
N THR A 8 2.77 21.59 -1.90
CA THR A 8 1.60 20.74 -2.09
C THR A 8 2.13 19.32 -2.08
N SER A 9 2.16 18.68 -0.92
CA SER A 9 2.67 17.33 -0.75
C SER A 9 1.76 16.45 -1.58
N VAL A 10 2.22 16.06 -2.77
CA VAL A 10 1.52 15.10 -3.61
C VAL A 10 1.42 13.85 -2.75
N ARG A 11 0.22 13.59 -2.22
CA ARG A 11 -0.01 12.46 -1.33
C ARG A 11 0.12 11.21 -2.18
N THR A 12 1.23 10.49 -2.06
CA THR A 12 1.44 9.21 -2.70
C THR A 12 0.28 8.27 -2.35
N PRO A 13 -0.38 7.61 -3.31
CA PRO A 13 -1.49 6.71 -3.01
C PRO A 13 -0.97 5.38 -2.44
N LEU A 14 -1.79 4.69 -1.63
CA LEU A 14 -1.40 3.42 -1.00
C LEU A 14 -0.89 2.36 -2.00
N PRO A 15 -1.52 2.13 -3.17
CA PRO A 15 -1.01 1.20 -4.17
C PRO A 15 0.44 1.44 -4.58
N HIS A 16 0.83 2.71 -4.70
CA HIS A 16 2.20 3.08 -5.02
C HIS A 16 3.14 2.72 -3.86
N GLU A 17 2.77 3.06 -2.62
CA GLU A 17 3.57 2.69 -1.44
C GLU A 17 3.77 1.18 -1.34
N LEU A 18 2.73 0.36 -1.54
CA LEU A 18 2.83 -1.09 -1.48
C LEU A 18 3.77 -1.67 -2.54
N ARG A 19 3.77 -1.09 -3.74
CA ARG A 19 4.70 -1.46 -4.80
C ARG A 19 6.14 -1.16 -4.42
N GLU A 20 6.38 -0.01 -3.77
CA GLU A 20 7.71 0.38 -3.32
C GLU A 20 8.20 -0.47 -2.14
N GLU A 21 7.34 -0.80 -1.17
CA GLU A 21 7.68 -1.74 -0.10
C GLU A 21 8.07 -3.12 -0.66
N ARG A 22 7.33 -3.63 -1.65
CA ARG A 22 7.65 -4.91 -2.32
C ARG A 22 9.03 -4.86 -2.98
N ARG A 23 9.33 -3.76 -3.68
CA ARG A 23 10.60 -3.56 -4.38
C ARG A 23 11.76 -3.46 -3.39
N GLN A 24 11.58 -2.75 -2.29
CA GLN A 24 12.57 -2.65 -1.21
C GLN A 24 12.81 -3.99 -0.53
N ALA A 25 11.76 -4.81 -0.38
CA ALA A 25 11.87 -6.19 0.09
C ALA A 25 12.50 -7.15 -0.94
N GLY A 26 12.78 -6.69 -2.16
CA GLY A 26 13.38 -7.49 -3.23
C GLY A 26 12.47 -8.61 -3.76
N ARG A 27 11.15 -8.45 -3.65
CA ARG A 27 10.17 -9.49 -4.03
C ARG A 27 9.51 -9.23 -5.38
N THR A 28 9.25 -10.30 -6.11
CA THR A 28 8.42 -10.30 -7.33
C THR A 28 6.94 -10.42 -6.97
N GLN A 29 6.03 -10.02 -7.87
CA GLN A 29 4.59 -10.16 -7.60
C GLN A 29 4.18 -11.62 -7.42
N ARG A 30 4.78 -12.54 -8.18
CA ARG A 30 4.61 -13.98 -8.04
C ARG A 30 5.01 -14.51 -6.66
N GLU A 31 6.18 -14.15 -6.14
CA GLU A 31 6.59 -14.60 -4.79
C GLU A 31 5.64 -14.12 -3.69
N VAL A 32 5.12 -12.90 -3.84
CA VAL A 32 4.12 -12.36 -2.91
C VAL A 32 2.79 -13.10 -3.04
N ALA A 33 2.37 -13.41 -4.26
CA ALA A 33 1.16 -14.18 -4.51
C ALA A 33 1.26 -15.58 -3.87
N ASP A 34 2.40 -16.26 -4.06
CA ASP A 34 2.68 -17.58 -3.51
C ASP A 34 2.66 -17.55 -1.97
N GLU A 35 3.32 -16.56 -1.33
CA GLU A 35 3.35 -16.43 0.13
C GLU A 35 1.96 -16.14 0.72
N MET A 36 1.20 -15.24 0.06
CA MET A 36 -0.08 -14.76 0.57
C MET A 36 -1.25 -15.67 0.22
N ASP A 37 -1.00 -16.79 -0.49
CA ASP A 37 -2.02 -17.67 -1.08
C ASP A 37 -3.03 -16.91 -1.96
N TRP A 38 -2.51 -15.96 -2.75
CA TRP A 38 -3.28 -15.12 -3.67
C TRP A 38 -2.86 -15.38 -5.11
N SER A 39 -3.66 -14.91 -6.08
CA SER A 39 -3.21 -14.88 -7.47
C SER A 39 -2.26 -13.70 -7.72
N GLU A 40 -1.29 -13.88 -8.62
CA GLU A 40 -0.41 -12.80 -9.08
C GLU A 40 -1.23 -11.63 -9.67
N SER A 41 -2.34 -11.93 -10.34
CA SER A 41 -3.27 -10.92 -10.84
C SER A 41 -3.89 -10.06 -9.72
N LYS A 42 -4.17 -10.63 -8.54
CA LYS A 42 -4.66 -9.85 -7.39
C LYS A 42 -3.59 -8.86 -6.91
N ILE A 43 -2.32 -9.28 -6.82
CA ILE A 43 -1.20 -8.40 -6.45
C ILE A 43 -1.06 -7.26 -7.46
N TYR A 44 -1.06 -7.58 -8.75
CA TYR A 44 -1.01 -6.58 -9.81
C TYR A 44 -2.13 -5.54 -9.69
N ARG A 45 -3.38 -5.98 -9.49
CA ARG A 45 -4.55 -5.09 -9.34
C ARG A 45 -4.50 -4.26 -8.06
N ILE A 46 -3.97 -4.80 -6.95
CA ILE A 46 -3.72 -4.04 -5.71
C ILE A 46 -2.73 -2.92 -5.98
N GLU A 47 -1.60 -3.19 -6.64
CA GLU A 47 -0.56 -2.19 -6.94
C GLU A 47 -1.01 -1.16 -8.00
N LYS A 48 -2.02 -1.49 -8.80
CA LYS A 48 -2.73 -0.56 -9.68
C LYS A 48 -3.83 0.24 -8.98
N GLY A 49 -4.23 -0.16 -7.78
CA GLY A 49 -5.32 0.46 -7.04
C GLY A 49 -6.72 0.09 -7.52
N GLU A 50 -6.86 -0.95 -8.34
CA GLU A 50 -8.14 -1.42 -8.87
C GLU A 50 -8.93 -2.24 -7.86
N VAL A 51 -8.23 -2.91 -6.93
CA VAL A 51 -8.85 -3.66 -5.83
C VAL A 51 -8.20 -3.26 -4.52
N GLY A 52 -9.03 -3.15 -3.48
CA GLY A 52 -8.56 -2.85 -2.13
C GLY A 52 -7.95 -4.06 -1.43
N ILE A 53 -7.22 -3.80 -0.35
CA ILE A 53 -6.67 -4.80 0.56
C ILE A 53 -7.33 -4.66 1.95
N SER A 54 -7.53 -5.78 2.65
CA SER A 54 -8.03 -5.74 4.05
C SER A 54 -6.93 -5.23 4.99
N THR A 55 -7.28 -4.78 6.20
CA THR A 55 -6.24 -4.36 7.17
C THR A 55 -5.43 -5.57 7.67
N THR A 56 -6.06 -6.74 7.79
CA THR A 56 -5.38 -7.99 8.16
C THR A 56 -4.37 -8.39 7.10
N ASP A 57 -4.80 -8.43 5.84
CA ASP A 57 -3.96 -8.76 4.69
C ASP A 57 -2.81 -7.76 4.52
N LEU A 58 -3.09 -6.46 4.73
CA LEU A 58 -2.07 -5.42 4.70
C LEU A 58 -0.98 -5.66 5.75
N LYS A 59 -1.36 -6.01 6.99
CA LYS A 59 -0.37 -6.29 8.04
C LYS A 59 0.47 -7.53 7.72
N ALA A 60 -0.16 -8.60 7.23
CA ALA A 60 0.55 -9.81 6.81
C ALA A 60 1.54 -9.51 5.67
N LEU A 61 1.10 -8.72 4.68
CA LEU A 61 1.95 -8.29 3.57
C LEU A 61 3.16 -7.47 4.05
N LEU A 62 2.93 -6.50 4.94
CA LEU A 62 4.01 -5.67 5.50
C LEU A 62 4.99 -6.49 6.34
N SER A 63 4.49 -7.48 7.08
CA SER A 63 5.33 -8.42 7.81
C SER A 63 6.20 -9.25 6.87
N TYR A 64 5.65 -9.75 5.77
CA TYR A 64 6.41 -10.46 4.74
C TYR A 64 7.46 -9.58 4.06
N TYR A 65 7.14 -8.30 3.84
CA TYR A 65 8.06 -7.28 3.35
C TYR A 65 9.10 -6.84 4.38
N ARG A 66 9.05 -7.37 5.61
CA ARG A 66 9.94 -7.02 6.72
C ARG A 66 9.86 -5.55 7.13
N VAL A 67 8.70 -4.93 6.94
CA VAL A 67 8.41 -3.61 7.48
C VAL A 67 8.11 -3.77 8.96
N THR A 68 9.07 -3.40 9.82
CA THR A 68 8.97 -3.54 11.28
C THR A 68 8.74 -2.22 12.02
N ASP A 69 8.90 -1.09 11.32
CA ASP A 69 8.69 0.24 11.89
C ASP A 69 7.20 0.48 12.15
N GLU A 70 6.83 0.65 13.41
CA GLU A 70 5.42 0.79 13.84
C GLU A 70 4.75 2.06 13.29
N ASP A 71 5.51 3.15 13.15
CA ASP A 71 5.01 4.40 12.59
C ASP A 71 4.70 4.22 11.10
N ARG A 72 5.57 3.52 10.37
CA ARG A 72 5.37 3.19 8.96
C ARG A 72 4.16 2.27 8.76
N ILE A 73 4.04 1.21 9.57
CA ILE A 73 2.88 0.31 9.53
C ILE A 73 1.59 1.10 9.81
N SER A 74 1.58 1.92 10.86
CA SER A 74 0.43 2.73 11.27
C SER A 74 0.03 3.74 10.18
N TYR A 75 1.02 4.37 9.54
CA TYR A 75 0.82 5.26 8.42
C TYR A 75 0.13 4.56 7.24
N LEU A 76 0.63 3.40 6.80
CA LEU A 76 0.07 2.64 5.68
C LEU A 76 -1.35 2.13 5.98
N ILE A 77 -1.61 1.71 7.23
CA ILE A 77 -2.96 1.36 7.68
C ILE A 77 -3.91 2.58 7.62
N ARG A 78 -3.44 3.77 8.03
CA ARG A 78 -4.23 5.01 7.94
C ARG A 78 -4.53 5.38 6.50
N MET A 79 -3.57 5.24 5.59
CA MET A 79 -3.78 5.47 4.16
C MET A 79 -4.87 4.56 3.59
N ARG A 80 -4.85 3.28 3.95
CA ARG A 80 -5.89 2.31 3.54
C ARG A 80 -7.29 2.75 3.98
N ARG A 81 -7.43 3.25 5.21
CA ARG A 81 -8.71 3.74 5.74
C ARG A 81 -9.19 4.98 4.97
N ALA A 82 -8.30 5.94 4.76
CA ALA A 82 -8.61 7.16 4.02
C ALA A 82 -8.95 6.89 2.54
N GLY A 83 -8.35 5.88 1.91
CA GLY A 83 -8.68 5.48 0.53
C GLY A 83 -10.08 4.87 0.38
N ARG A 84 -10.63 4.25 1.45
CA ARG A 84 -12.02 3.77 1.47
C ARG A 84 -13.03 4.91 1.54
N GLU A 85 -12.69 6.01 2.19
CA GLU A 85 -13.57 7.18 2.34
C GLU A 85 -13.65 8.01 1.05
N ALA A 86 -12.72 7.82 0.10
CA ALA A 86 -12.66 8.53 -1.17
C ALA A 86 -13.15 7.70 -2.39
N GLY A 87 -13.62 6.46 -2.19
CA GLY A 87 -14.25 5.65 -3.25
C GLY A 87 -15.76 5.93 -3.34
N PRO A 88 -16.37 5.92 -4.55
CA PRO A 88 -17.76 6.33 -4.71
C PRO A 88 -18.72 5.37 -3.98
N PRO A 89 -19.88 5.85 -3.49
CA PRO A 89 -20.95 4.97 -3.08
C PRO A 89 -21.54 4.32 -4.33
N GLY A 90 -21.59 3.00 -4.39
CA GLY A 90 -22.38 2.30 -5.40
C GLY A 90 -21.65 1.17 -6.12
N SER A 91 -21.97 -0.05 -5.71
CA SER A 91 -22.33 -1.13 -6.63
C SER A 91 -23.60 -1.76 -6.09
#